data_AF-X0V4N5-F1
#
_entry.id   AF-X0V4N5-F1
#
_cell.length_a   1.000
_cell.length_b   1.000
_cell.length_c   1.000
_cell.angle_alpha   90.00
_cell.angle_beta   90.00
_cell.angle_gamma   90.00
#
_symmetry.space_group_name_H-M   'P 1'
#
loop_
_entity.id
_entity.type
_entity.pdbx_description
1 polymer ?
#
loop_
_entity_poly.entity_id
_entity_poly.type
_entity_poly.pdbx_seq_one_letter_code
_entity_poly.pdbx_strand_id
1 'polypeptide(L)'
;MTRCENITDAGLAHLSNVKEINLAGCENITDAGLAHLANVKVINLFYCRQITDAGLAHLRNVKEINLCDCENITDAGLAHLSNVKVINLWSCGRVTDAGLAHLSNVKVIDLSRCDGVTNAERQRLRARGVKVIG
;
A
#
# COMPACT_ATOMS: atom_id res chain seq x y z
N MET A 1 -10.36 1.03 -15.49
CA MET A 1 -9.14 1.83 -15.30
C MET A 1 -9.51 3.28 -15.51
N THR A 2 -9.59 4.07 -14.45
CA THR A 2 -9.70 5.53 -14.58
C THR A 2 -8.26 6.03 -14.69
N ARG A 3 -7.83 6.49 -15.86
CA ARG A 3 -6.49 7.09 -16.00
C ARG A 3 -6.56 8.52 -15.50
N CYS A 4 -5.91 8.78 -14.38
CA CYS A 4 -5.82 10.10 -13.79
C CYS A 4 -4.57 10.81 -14.35
N GLU A 5 -4.54 11.04 -15.66
CA GLU A 5 -3.36 11.58 -16.38
C GLU A 5 -3.01 13.02 -15.94
N ASN A 6 -3.98 13.74 -15.38
CA ASN A 6 -3.83 15.14 -14.97
C ASN A 6 -3.53 15.33 -13.47
N ILE A 7 -3.46 14.26 -12.68
CA ILE A 7 -3.15 14.37 -11.25
C ILE A 7 -1.62 14.32 -11.08
N THR A 8 -1.05 15.37 -10.49
CA THR A 8 0.40 15.53 -10.25
C THR A 8 0.68 15.80 -8.77
N ASP A 9 1.95 15.68 -8.36
CA ASP A 9 2.37 15.95 -6.97
C ASP A 9 1.95 17.35 -6.50
N ALA A 10 2.06 18.35 -7.39
CA ALA A 10 1.61 19.71 -7.13
C ALA A 10 0.10 19.79 -6.89
N GLY A 11 -0.70 18.98 -7.60
CA GLY A 11 -2.13 18.85 -7.37
C GLY A 11 -2.46 18.32 -5.97
N LEU A 12 -1.66 17.38 -5.45
CA LEU A 12 -1.87 16.81 -4.11
C LEU A 12 -1.56 17.81 -2.98
N ALA A 13 -0.71 18.82 -3.22
CA ALA A 13 -0.38 19.84 -2.22
C ALA A 13 -1.60 20.63 -1.73
N HIS A 14 -2.68 20.67 -2.51
CA HIS A 14 -3.93 21.34 -2.17
C HIS A 14 -4.91 20.48 -1.36
N LEU A 15 -4.58 19.21 -1.07
CA LEU A 15 -5.46 18.22 -0.44
C LEU A 15 -5.22 18.00 1.06
N SER A 16 -4.95 19.09 1.81
CA SER A 16 -4.45 19.04 3.21
C SER A 16 -5.35 18.32 4.23
N ASN A 17 -6.65 18.17 3.96
CA ASN A 17 -7.63 17.58 4.88
C ASN A 17 -8.30 16.30 4.36
N VAL A 18 -7.85 15.77 3.22
CA VAL A 18 -8.44 14.56 2.64
C VAL A 18 -8.22 13.36 3.56
N LYS A 19 -9.29 12.60 3.80
CA LYS A 19 -9.26 11.35 4.58
C LYS A 19 -9.28 10.12 3.70
N GLU A 20 -9.85 10.22 2.50
CA GLU A 20 -9.94 9.13 1.55
C GLU A 20 -9.60 9.64 0.16
N ILE A 21 -8.69 8.97 -0.53
CA ILE A 21 -8.25 9.39 -1.85
C ILE A 21 -8.03 8.19 -2.76
N ASN A 22 -8.50 8.31 -4.00
CA ASN A 22 -8.27 7.32 -5.04
C ASN A 22 -7.27 7.89 -6.05
N LEU A 23 -6.07 7.32 -6.08
CA LEU A 23 -4.99 7.65 -7.00
C LEU A 23 -4.72 6.49 -7.98
N ALA A 24 -5.62 5.52 -8.11
CA ALA A 24 -5.44 4.39 -9.00
C ALA A 24 -5.06 4.82 -10.43
N GLY A 25 -3.94 4.30 -10.94
CA GLY A 25 -3.42 4.63 -12.27
C GLY A 25 -2.91 6.07 -12.42
N CYS A 26 -2.66 6.80 -11.33
CA CYS A 26 -1.98 8.10 -11.37
C CYS A 26 -0.48 7.88 -11.62
N GLU A 27 -0.09 7.73 -12.89
CA GLU A 27 1.30 7.48 -13.26
C GLU A 27 2.21 8.68 -12.96
N ASN A 28 1.68 9.90 -12.85
CA ASN A 28 2.44 11.14 -12.62
C ASN A 28 2.64 11.49 -11.13
N ILE A 29 2.17 10.64 -10.20
CA ILE A 29 2.39 10.83 -8.76
C ILE A 29 3.64 10.07 -8.31
N THR A 30 4.52 10.75 -7.60
CA THR A 30 5.75 10.20 -7.02
C THR A 30 5.68 10.17 -5.49
N ASP A 31 6.74 9.67 -4.85
CA ASP A 31 6.89 9.70 -3.39
C ASP A 31 6.72 11.12 -2.81
N ALA A 32 7.14 12.15 -3.55
CA ALA A 32 7.00 13.54 -3.13
C ALA A 32 5.53 13.96 -3.00
N GLY A 33 4.65 13.48 -3.89
CA GLY A 33 3.22 13.74 -3.82
C GLY A 33 2.57 13.16 -2.56
N LEU A 34 3.01 11.98 -2.13
CA LEU A 34 2.49 11.33 -0.92
C LEU A 34 2.81 12.11 0.37
N ALA A 35 3.85 12.95 0.37
CA ALA A 35 4.18 13.81 1.50
C ALA A 35 3.04 14.79 1.87
N HIS A 36 2.19 15.14 0.91
CA HIS A 36 1.03 16.00 1.12
C HIS A 36 -0.19 15.26 1.70
N LEU A 37 -0.14 13.93 1.81
CA LEU A 37 -1.26 13.07 2.19
C LEU A 37 -1.15 12.49 3.61
N ALA A 38 -0.39 13.14 4.50
CA ALA A 38 -0.11 12.65 5.85
C ALA A 38 -1.35 12.38 6.73
N ASN A 39 -2.50 12.96 6.38
CA ASN A 39 -3.77 12.83 7.11
C ASN A 39 -4.72 11.75 6.56
N VAL A 40 -4.38 11.15 5.42
CA VAL A 40 -5.21 10.16 4.74
C VAL A 40 -5.32 8.88 5.58
N LYS A 41 -6.51 8.27 5.54
CA LYS A 41 -6.89 7.04 6.23
C LYS A 41 -7.18 5.90 5.26
N VAL A 42 -7.70 6.22 4.07
CA VAL A 42 -7.97 5.26 2.99
C VAL A 42 -7.30 5.77 1.72
N ILE A 43 -6.42 4.96 1.13
CA ILE A 43 -5.74 5.34 -0.12
C ILE A 43 -5.69 4.19 -1.10
N ASN A 44 -6.05 4.47 -2.35
CA ASN A 44 -5.89 3.52 -3.45
C ASN A 44 -4.72 3.97 -4.34
N LEU A 45 -3.63 3.21 -4.31
CA LEU A 45 -2.43 3.41 -5.13
C LEU A 45 -2.30 2.36 -6.23
N PHE A 46 -3.37 1.64 -6.56
CA PHE A 46 -3.36 0.63 -7.62
C PHE A 46 -2.61 1.14 -8.87
N TYR A 47 -1.62 0.37 -9.33
CA TYR A 47 -0.85 0.68 -10.54
C TYR A 47 -0.11 2.04 -10.50
N CYS A 48 0.23 2.56 -9.30
CA CYS A 48 1.08 3.75 -9.16
C CYS A 48 2.56 3.35 -9.20
N ARG A 49 3.12 3.25 -10.41
CA ARG A 49 4.46 2.70 -10.65
C ARG A 49 5.63 3.57 -10.17
N GLN A 50 5.41 4.88 -9.98
CA GLN A 50 6.44 5.80 -9.50
C GLN A 50 6.51 5.88 -7.96
N ILE A 51 5.65 5.16 -7.24
CA ILE A 51 5.71 5.07 -5.78
C ILE A 51 6.70 3.97 -5.36
N THR A 52 7.56 4.29 -4.41
CA THR A 52 8.54 3.39 -3.80
C THR A 52 8.31 3.24 -2.29
N ASP A 53 9.15 2.43 -1.65
CA ASP A 53 9.17 2.29 -0.18
C ASP A 53 9.28 3.64 0.54
N ALA A 54 10.01 4.60 -0.04
CA ALA A 54 10.18 5.93 0.54
C ALA A 54 8.86 6.71 0.61
N GLY A 55 8.00 6.59 -0.40
CA GLY A 55 6.68 7.22 -0.41
C GLY A 55 5.76 6.72 0.70
N LEU A 56 5.84 5.42 1.04
CA LEU A 56 5.04 4.83 2.12
C LEU A 56 5.39 5.41 3.50
N ALA A 57 6.59 5.97 3.68
CA ALA A 57 7.00 6.64 4.92
C ALA A 57 6.12 7.85 5.28
N HIS A 58 5.44 8.45 4.30
CA HIS A 58 4.50 9.56 4.48
C HIS A 58 3.08 9.11 4.87
N LEU A 59 2.75 7.82 4.72
CA LEU A 59 1.40 7.26 4.89
C LEU A 59 1.16 6.60 6.26
N ARG A 60 1.85 7.07 7.32
CA ARG A 60 1.85 6.47 8.67
C ARG A 60 0.48 6.35 9.34
N ASN A 61 -0.47 7.16 8.87
CA ASN A 61 -1.82 7.29 9.42
C ASN A 61 -2.86 6.41 8.73
N VAL A 62 -2.49 5.77 7.61
CA VAL A 62 -3.38 4.98 6.77
C VAL A 62 -3.85 3.73 7.50
N LYS A 63 -5.12 3.40 7.27
CA LYS A 63 -5.82 2.23 7.81
C LYS A 63 -6.21 1.25 6.72
N GLU A 64 -6.45 1.75 5.52
CA GLU A 64 -6.77 0.94 4.34
C GLU A 64 -5.95 1.39 3.15
N ILE A 65 -5.21 0.47 2.54
CA ILE A 65 -4.33 0.77 1.40
C ILE A 65 -4.42 -0.29 0.33
N ASN A 66 -4.52 0.14 -0.91
CA ASN A 66 -4.38 -0.74 -2.07
C ASN A 66 -3.05 -0.45 -2.78
N LEU A 67 -2.13 -1.42 -2.77
CA LEU A 67 -0.83 -1.38 -3.43
C LEU A 67 -0.76 -2.35 -4.61
N CYS A 68 -1.90 -2.86 -5.08
CA CYS A 68 -1.93 -3.82 -6.17
C CYS A 68 -1.19 -3.27 -7.42
N ASP A 69 -0.33 -4.11 -8.00
CA ASP A 69 0.58 -3.77 -9.11
C ASP A 69 1.54 -2.57 -8.83
N CYS A 70 1.84 -2.27 -7.56
CA CYS A 70 2.93 -1.37 -7.19
C CYS A 70 4.27 -2.14 -7.14
N GLU A 71 4.88 -2.38 -8.29
CA GLU A 71 6.07 -3.23 -8.49
C GLU A 71 7.35 -2.75 -7.74
N ASN A 72 7.38 -1.47 -7.33
CA ASN A 72 8.52 -0.86 -6.63
C ASN A 72 8.41 -0.90 -5.10
N ILE A 73 7.34 -1.49 -4.55
CA ILE A 73 7.21 -1.73 -3.11
C ILE A 73 7.89 -3.05 -2.74
N THR A 74 8.69 -3.02 -1.68
CA THR A 74 9.38 -4.18 -1.12
C THR A 74 9.02 -4.35 0.37
N ASP A 75 9.65 -5.34 1.00
CA ASP A 75 9.54 -5.54 2.45
C ASP A 75 9.87 -4.28 3.27
N ALA A 76 10.81 -3.45 2.80
CA ALA A 76 11.20 -2.23 3.49
C ALA A 76 10.07 -1.20 3.57
N GLY A 77 9.26 -1.07 2.52
CA GLY A 77 8.12 -0.15 2.50
C GLY A 77 7.03 -0.55 3.50
N LEU A 78 6.82 -1.86 3.70
CA LEU A 78 5.82 -2.35 4.66
C LEU A 78 6.16 -2.00 6.12
N ALA A 79 7.43 -1.71 6.44
CA ALA A 79 7.84 -1.22 7.76
C ALA A 79 7.14 0.11 8.15
N HIS A 80 6.71 0.90 7.17
CA HIS A 80 6.00 2.16 7.40
C HIS A 80 4.48 2.00 7.59
N LEU A 81 3.94 0.79 7.39
CA LEU A 81 2.51 0.51 7.33
C LEU A 81 1.99 -0.29 8.55
N SER A 82 2.68 -0.24 9.69
CA SER A 82 2.33 -0.99 10.91
C SER A 82 0.92 -0.71 11.45
N ASN A 83 0.32 0.42 11.07
CA ASN A 83 -1.00 0.88 11.49
C ASN A 83 -2.16 0.41 10.58
N VAL A 84 -1.85 -0.22 9.45
CA VAL A 84 -2.82 -0.63 8.43
C VAL A 84 -3.64 -1.83 8.92
N LYS A 85 -4.95 -1.80 8.64
CA LYS A 85 -5.92 -2.85 8.96
C LYS A 85 -6.34 -3.63 7.73
N VAL A 86 -6.44 -2.98 6.57
CA VAL A 86 -6.81 -3.59 5.29
C VAL A 86 -5.73 -3.25 4.28
N ILE A 87 -5.11 -4.27 3.68
CA ILE A 87 -4.09 -4.07 2.66
C ILE A 87 -4.27 -5.01 1.49
N ASN A 88 -4.19 -4.48 0.28
CA ASN A 88 -4.13 -5.29 -0.94
C ASN A 88 -2.71 -5.22 -1.51
N LEU A 89 -2.02 -6.36 -1.55
CA LEU A 89 -0.68 -6.54 -2.09
C LEU A 89 -0.70 -7.41 -3.36
N TRP A 90 -1.84 -7.56 -4.02
CA TRP A 90 -1.93 -8.39 -5.22
C TRP A 90 -0.86 -7.98 -6.23
N SER A 91 -0.07 -8.95 -6.70
CA SER A 91 0.98 -8.75 -7.72
C SER A 91 2.18 -7.92 -7.21
N CYS A 92 2.34 -7.79 -5.88
CA CYS A 92 3.56 -7.23 -5.28
C CYS A 92 4.66 -8.32 -5.15
N GLY A 93 5.28 -8.69 -6.28
CA GLY A 93 6.25 -9.80 -6.34
C GLY A 93 7.54 -9.62 -5.53
N ARG A 94 7.83 -8.41 -5.03
CA ARG A 94 9.00 -8.11 -4.18
C ARG A 94 8.70 -8.13 -2.69
N VAL A 95 7.46 -8.40 -2.30
CA VAL A 95 7.08 -8.62 -0.90
C VAL A 95 7.26 -10.09 -0.56
N THR A 96 7.88 -10.35 0.58
CA THR A 96 8.14 -11.67 1.14
C THR A 96 7.58 -11.80 2.55
N ASP A 97 7.75 -12.97 3.17
CA ASP A 97 7.41 -13.21 4.57
C ASP A 97 8.02 -12.18 5.52
N ALA A 98 9.22 -11.67 5.20
CA ALA A 98 9.91 -10.67 6.03
C ALA A 98 9.14 -9.35 6.11
N GLY A 99 8.59 -8.87 4.99
CA GLY A 99 7.79 -7.64 4.95
C GLY A 99 6.49 -7.76 5.75
N LEU A 100 5.85 -8.93 5.70
CA LEU A 100 4.59 -9.17 6.42
C LEU A 100 4.74 -9.16 7.94
N ALA A 101 5.96 -9.38 8.45
CA ALA A 101 6.26 -9.26 9.87
C ALA A 101 6.03 -7.83 10.41
N HIS A 102 6.12 -6.81 9.56
CA HIS A 102 5.87 -5.41 9.94
C HIS A 102 4.38 -5.05 10.08
N LEU A 103 3.48 -5.86 9.50
CA LEU A 103 2.03 -5.61 9.48
C LEU A 103 1.36 -6.17 10.75
N SER A 104 1.69 -5.61 11.91
CA SER A 104 1.23 -6.10 13.22
C SER A 104 -0.29 -5.97 13.44
N ASN A 105 -0.90 -4.92 12.88
CA ASN A 105 -2.33 -4.59 13.08
C ASN A 105 -3.27 -5.05 11.96
N VAL A 106 -2.75 -5.71 10.92
CA VAL A 106 -3.54 -6.10 9.75
C VAL A 106 -4.65 -7.09 10.15
N LYS A 107 -5.83 -6.91 9.53
CA LYS A 107 -7.03 -7.72 9.72
C LYS A 107 -7.50 -8.36 8.43
N VAL A 108 -7.29 -7.68 7.31
CA VAL A 108 -7.57 -8.20 5.97
C VAL A 108 -6.37 -7.94 5.09
N ILE A 109 -5.90 -8.99 4.40
CA ILE A 109 -4.77 -8.88 3.47
C ILE A 109 -5.04 -9.71 2.21
N ASP A 110 -4.80 -9.12 1.05
CA ASP A 110 -4.76 -9.86 -0.22
C ASP A 110 -3.31 -10.09 -0.61
N LEU A 111 -2.94 -11.36 -0.73
CA LEU A 111 -1.60 -11.85 -1.06
C LEU A 111 -1.61 -12.64 -2.38
N SER A 112 -2.67 -12.51 -3.19
CA SER A 112 -2.75 -13.14 -4.50
C SER A 112 -1.53 -12.74 -5.35
N ARG A 113 -0.92 -13.70 -6.06
CA ARG A 113 0.29 -13.48 -6.88
C ARG A 113 1.46 -12.80 -6.14
N CYS A 114 1.56 -12.98 -4.82
CA CYS A 114 2.77 -12.66 -4.06
C CYS A 114 3.63 -13.93 -3.96
N ASP A 115 4.43 -14.20 -4.99
CA ASP A 115 5.20 -15.44 -5.10
C ASP A 115 6.32 -15.55 -4.05
N GLY A 116 6.76 -14.41 -3.49
CA GLY A 116 7.71 -14.35 -2.38
C GLY A 116 7.11 -14.68 -1.01
N VAL A 117 5.79 -14.84 -0.90
CA VAL A 117 5.10 -15.12 0.38
C VAL A 117 4.73 -16.59 0.48
N THR A 118 5.30 -17.27 1.47
CA THR A 118 5.15 -18.71 1.65
C THR A 118 3.78 -19.10 2.18
N ASN A 119 3.37 -20.33 1.91
CA ASN A 119 2.15 -20.90 2.49
C ASN A 119 2.21 -20.98 4.03
N ALA A 120 3.39 -21.12 4.60
CA ALA A 120 3.59 -21.13 6.05
C ALA A 120 3.23 -19.77 6.67
N GLU A 121 3.69 -18.67 6.08
CA GLU A 121 3.34 -17.33 6.57
C GLU A 121 1.85 -17.02 6.34
N ARG A 122 1.27 -17.44 5.21
CA ARG A 122 -0.17 -17.36 4.94
C ARG A 122 -1.00 -18.08 6.01
N GLN A 123 -0.56 -19.24 6.49
CA GLN A 123 -1.21 -19.98 7.57
C GLN A 123 -1.02 -19.30 8.93
N ARG A 124 0.20 -18.79 9.21
CA ARG A 124 0.50 -18.04 10.43
C ARG A 124 -0.38 -16.78 10.57
N LEU A 125 -0.59 -16.04 9.49
CA LEU A 125 -1.49 -14.88 9.47
C LEU A 125 -2.94 -15.29 9.77
N ARG A 126 -3.43 -16.38 9.16
CA ARG A 126 -4.77 -16.92 9.45
C ARG A 126 -4.91 -17.35 10.91
N ALA A 127 -3.88 -17.98 11.49
CA ALA A 127 -3.85 -18.36 12.91
C ALA A 127 -3.91 -17.16 13.86
N ARG A 128 -3.43 -15.97 13.43
CA ARG A 128 -3.58 -14.69 14.15
C ARG A 128 -4.99 -14.06 14.00
N GLY A 129 -5.89 -14.70 13.25
CA GLY A 129 -7.22 -14.16 12.93
C GLY A 129 -7.24 -13.15 11.80
N VAL A 130 -6.18 -13.08 10.97
CA VAL A 130 -6.17 -12.23 9.77
C VAL A 130 -6.95 -12.95 8.66
N LYS A 131 -7.89 -12.24 8.03
CA LYS A 131 -8.52 -12.69 6.78
C LYS A 131 -7.53 -12.52 5.65
N VAL A 132 -6.98 -13.62 5.17
CA VAL A 132 -6.04 -13.63 4.05
C VAL A 132 -6.77 -14.11 2.78
N ILE A 133 -6.65 -13.32 1.70
CA ILE A 133 -7.15 -13.62 0.35
C ILE A 133 -5.97 -14.07 -0.50
N GLY A 134 -6.16 -15.14 -1.27
CA GLY A 134 -5.10 -15.85 -1.97
C GLY A 134 -4.19 -16.68 -1.07
#